data_AF-A0A958I1W4-F1
#
_entry.id   AF-A0A958I1W4-F1
#
_cell.length_a   1.000
_cell.length_b   1.000
_cell.length_c   1.000
_cell.angle_alpha   90.00
_cell.angle_beta   90.00
_cell.angle_gamma   90.00
#
_symmetry.space_group_name_H-M   'P 1'
#
loop_
_entity.id
_entity.type
_entity.pdbx_description
1 polymer ?
#
loop_
_entity_poly.entity_id
_entity_poly.type
_entity_poly.pdbx_seq_one_letter_code
_entity_poly.pdbx_strand_id
1 'polypeptide(L)' 'MQKLIVFNHITLDGYFTDVNGDMSWAHKQDEEWNAFTRENAGSGGTLIFGRKTYDLMNSFWPTPEAMQQMPDIAK' A
#
# COMPACT_ATOMS: atom_id res chain seq x y z
N MET A 1 10.05 -15.92 -16.91
CA MET A 1 8.74 -15.99 -16.23
C MET A 1 8.65 -14.82 -15.27
N GLN A 2 7.54 -14.06 -15.29
CA GLN A 2 7.32 -13.01 -14.30
C GLN A 2 6.97 -13.64 -12.94
N LYS A 3 7.40 -13.00 -11.85
CA LYS A 3 7.08 -13.44 -10.49
C LYS A 3 5.78 -12.79 -10.04
N LEU A 4 4.87 -13.58 -9.45
CA LEU A 4 3.74 -13.03 -8.71
C LEU A 4 4.22 -12.77 -7.28
N ILE A 5 4.15 -11.51 -6.86
CA ILE A 5 4.59 -11.06 -5.53
C ILE A 5 3.37 -10.55 -4.78
N VAL A 6 3.28 -10.91 -3.50
CA VAL A 6 2.22 -10.44 -2.59
C VAL A 6 2.88 -9.64 -1.47
N PHE A 7 2.36 -8.44 -1.24
CA PHE A 7 2.80 -7.55 -0.17
C PHE A 7 1.56 -7.09 0.60
N ASN A 8 1.44 -7.47 1.87
CA ASN A 8 0.31 -7.14 2.73
C ASN A 8 0.77 -6.97 4.17
N HIS A 9 0.11 -6.06 4.89
CA HIS A 9 0.10 -6.02 6.34
C HIS A 9 -1.09 -6.84 6.84
N ILE A 10 -0.86 -7.71 7.82
CA ILE A 10 -1.87 -8.61 8.37
C ILE A 10 -1.73 -8.66 9.89
N THR A 11 -2.85 -8.76 10.60
CA THR A 11 -2.83 -9.03 12.04
C THR A 11 -2.30 -10.44 12.32
N LEU A 12 -1.92 -10.69 13.58
CA LEU A 12 -1.45 -12.01 14.01
C LEU A 12 -2.54 -13.10 13.83
N ASP A 13 -3.80 -12.74 13.95
CA ASP A 13 -4.97 -13.60 13.77
C ASP A 13 -5.55 -13.59 12.34
N GLY A 14 -4.90 -12.94 11.39
CA GLY A 14 -5.13 -13.17 9.96
C GLY A 14 -6.03 -12.17 9.23
N TYR A 15 -6.19 -10.95 9.73
CA TYR A 15 -7.05 -9.91 9.14
C TYR A 15 -6.25 -8.78 8.48
N PHE A 16 -6.76 -8.27 7.35
CA PHE A 16 -6.18 -7.13 6.62
C PHE A 16 -6.76 -5.78 7.05
N THR A 17 -8.02 -5.78 7.48
CA THR A 17 -8.76 -4.59 7.91
C THR A 17 -9.61 -4.93 9.11
N ASP A 18 -10.07 -3.92 9.84
CA ASP A 18 -11.15 -4.11 10.80
C ASP A 18 -12.51 -4.37 10.11
N VAL A 19 -13.58 -4.49 10.90
CA VAL A 19 -14.95 -4.71 10.41
C VAL A 19 -15.53 -3.56 9.58
N ASN A 20 -14.96 -2.35 9.68
CA ASN A 20 -15.35 -1.16 8.95
C ASN A 20 -14.44 -0.87 7.74
N GLY A 21 -13.39 -1.67 7.53
CA GLY A 21 -12.39 -1.46 6.49
C GLY A 21 -11.22 -0.56 6.92
N ASP A 22 -11.07 -0.28 8.21
CA ASP A 22 -9.97 0.53 8.74
C ASP A 22 -8.65 -0.25 8.76
N MET A 23 -7.60 0.46 8.37
CA MET A 23 -6.21 0.01 8.33
C MET A 23 -5.26 0.98 9.06
N SER A 24 -5.78 1.93 9.84
CA SER A 24 -4.97 2.92 10.59
C SER A 24 -3.96 2.29 11.55
N TRP A 25 -4.21 1.06 12.00
CA TRP A 25 -3.31 0.27 12.84
C TRP A 25 -2.16 -0.39 12.06
N ALA A 26 -2.28 -0.51 10.74
CA ALA A 26 -1.35 -1.25 9.88
C ALA A 26 -0.15 -0.43 9.41
N HIS A 27 0.08 0.76 9.99
CA HIS A 27 1.23 1.60 9.70
C HIS A 27 1.91 2.08 10.99
N LYS A 28 3.24 2.13 10.98
CA LYS A 28 4.03 2.69 12.09
C LYS A 28 4.66 4.04 11.75
N GLN A 29 4.83 4.33 10.46
CA GLN A 29 5.43 5.56 9.91
C GLN A 29 6.80 5.92 10.48
N ASP A 30 7.52 4.97 11.08
CA ASP A 30 8.90 5.14 11.48
C ASP A 30 9.87 4.95 10.29
N GLU A 31 11.13 5.31 10.48
CA GLU A 31 12.14 5.31 9.41
C GLU A 31 12.34 3.92 8.79
N GLU A 32 12.37 2.88 9.61
CA GLU A 32 12.56 1.50 9.17
C GLU A 32 11.35 1.03 8.35
N TRP A 33 10.13 1.26 8.84
CA TRP A 33 8.90 0.93 8.14
C TRP A 33 8.78 1.66 6.80
N ASN A 34 9.16 2.95 6.77
CA ASN A 34 9.16 3.75 5.55
C ASN A 34 10.20 3.25 4.53
N ALA A 35 11.38 2.82 4.98
CA ALA A 35 12.39 2.23 4.11
C ALA A 35 11.90 0.90 3.50
N PHE A 36 11.35 0.01 4.34
CA PHE A 36 10.80 -1.27 3.90
C PHE A 36 9.65 -1.11 2.90
N THR A 37 8.73 -0.17 3.14
CA THR A 37 7.60 0.07 2.25
C THR A 37 8.04 0.65 0.90
N ARG A 38 9.03 1.55 0.89
CA ARG A 38 9.62 2.10 -0.35
C ARG A 38 10.30 1.02 -1.19
N GLU A 39 11.07 0.13 -0.57
CA GLU A 39 11.72 -0.97 -1.27
C GLU A 39 10.70 -1.89 -1.96
N ASN A 40 9.59 -2.20 -1.27
CA ASN A 40 8.52 -3.02 -1.84
C ASN A 40 7.74 -2.29 -2.96
N ALA A 41 7.52 -0.98 -2.84
CA ALA A 41 6.85 -0.18 -3.87
C ALA A 41 7.66 -0.06 -5.17
N GLY A 42 8.99 -0.21 -5.10
CA GLY A 42 9.90 -0.06 -6.23
C GLY A 42 9.87 -1.19 -7.28
N SER A 43 9.01 -2.20 -7.14
CA SER A 43 8.93 -3.27 -8.13
C SER A 43 8.28 -2.73 -9.41
N GLY A 44 9.05 -2.66 -10.51
CA GLY A 44 8.58 -2.20 -11.84
C GLY A 44 7.59 -3.15 -12.53
N GLY A 45 6.78 -3.87 -11.75
CA GLY A 45 5.72 -4.75 -12.21
C GLY A 45 4.36 -4.05 -12.29
N THR A 46 3.33 -4.84 -12.57
CA THR A 46 1.93 -4.36 -12.61
C THR A 46 1.26 -4.67 -11.29
N LEU A 47 0.64 -3.65 -10.67
CA LEU A 47 -0.21 -3.83 -9.50
C LEU A 47 -1.55 -4.47 -9.89
N ILE A 48 -1.96 -5.50 -9.15
CA ILE A 48 -3.23 -6.21 -9.35
C ILE A 48 -4.05 -6.08 -8.08
N PHE A 49 -5.25 -5.50 -8.22
CA PHE A 49 -6.17 -5.28 -7.10
C PHE A 49 -7.56 -5.79 -7.43
N GLY A 50 -8.27 -6.28 -6.41
CA GLY A 50 -9.72 -6.43 -6.49
C GLY A 50 -10.42 -5.06 -6.48
N ARG A 51 -11.67 -5.00 -6.93
CA ARG A 51 -12.45 -3.74 -7.08
C ARG A 51 -12.32 -2.79 -5.88
N LYS A 52 -12.53 -3.29 -4.66
CA LYS A 52 -12.55 -2.46 -3.44
C LYS A 52 -11.21 -1.77 -3.18
N THR A 53 -10.11 -2.51 -3.27
CA THR A 53 -8.75 -1.96 -3.11
C THR A 53 -8.40 -1.05 -4.29
N TYR A 54 -8.80 -1.41 -5.51
CA TYR A 54 -8.59 -0.55 -6.68
C TYR A 54 -9.25 0.82 -6.50
N ASP A 55 -10.53 0.86 -6.09
CA ASP A 55 -11.27 2.11 -5.87
C ASP A 55 -10.59 2.97 -4.80
N LEU A 56 -10.13 2.36 -3.69
CA LEU A 56 -9.38 3.06 -2.64
C LEU A 56 -8.08 3.66 -3.18
N MET A 57 -7.27 2.85 -3.87
CA MET A 57 -5.98 3.29 -4.40
C MET A 57 -6.16 4.41 -5.43
N ASN A 58 -7.12 4.25 -6.36
CA ASN A 58 -7.40 5.23 -7.40
C ASN A 58 -8.00 6.54 -6.85
N SER A 59 -8.67 6.49 -5.69
CA SER A 59 -9.24 7.70 -5.07
C SER A 59 -8.18 8.62 -4.45
N PHE A 60 -7.05 8.06 -4.01
CA PHE A 60 -6.03 8.79 -3.26
C PHE A 60 -4.71 8.98 -4.02
N TRP A 61 -4.14 7.93 -4.58
CA TRP A 61 -2.78 8.00 -5.15
C TRP A 61 -2.60 8.96 -6.35
N PRO A 62 -3.60 9.16 -7.23
CA PRO A 62 -3.49 10.14 -8.31
C PRO A 62 -3.61 11.61 -7.87
N THR A 63 -3.86 11.88 -6.58
CA THR A 63 -4.13 13.24 -6.08
C THR A 63 -2.83 14.06 -5.92
N PRO A 64 -2.90 15.40 -6.09
CA PRO A 64 -1.77 16.29 -5.82
C PRO A 64 -1.24 16.16 -4.38
N GLU A 65 -2.14 15.92 -3.41
CA GLU A 65 -1.80 15.74 -2.01
C GLU A 65 -0.90 14.50 -1.81
N ALA A 66 -1.23 13.38 -2.46
CA ALA A 66 -0.40 12.18 -2.41
C ALA A 66 0.97 12.40 -3.04
N MET A 67 1.04 13.11 -4.19
CA MET A 67 2.30 13.47 -4.84
C MET A 67 3.18 14.39 -3.98
N GLN A 68 2.58 15.29 -3.21
CA GLN A 68 3.31 16.16 -2.28
C GLN A 68 3.83 15.41 -1.05
N GLN A 69 3.01 14.52 -0.47
CA GLN A 69 3.36 13.79 0.75
C GLN A 69 4.34 12.64 0.47
N MET A 70 4.20 11.98 -0.67
CA MET A 70 4.94 10.75 -1.00
C MET A 70 5.42 10.76 -2.46
N PRO A 71 6.31 11.70 -2.85
CA PRO A 71 6.72 11.89 -4.25
C PRO A 71 7.44 10.68 -4.87
N ASP A 72 8.08 9.84 -4.04
CA ASP A 72 8.78 8.66 -4.52
C ASP A 72 7.82 7.50 -4.87
N ILE A 73 6.60 7.52 -4.32
CA ILE A 73 5.61 6.44 -4.40
C ILE A 73 4.44 6.85 -5.29
N ALA A 74 3.89 8.05 -5.09
CA ALA A 74 2.80 8.61 -5.89
C ALA A 74 3.37 9.16 -7.21
N LYS A 75 3.12 8.46 -8.32
CA LYS A 75 3.59 8.83 -9.66
C LYS A 75 2.49 8.71 -10.70
#